data_AF-A0A0J9TLG7-F1
#
_entry.id   AF-A0A0J9TLG7-F1
#
_cell.length_a   1.000
_cell.length_b   1.000
_cell.length_c   1.000
_cell.angle_alpha   90.00
_cell.angle_beta   90.00
_cell.angle_gamma   90.00
#
_symmetry.space_group_name_H-M   'P 1'
#
loop_
_entity.id
_entity.type
_entity.pdbx_description
1 polymer ?
#
loop_
_entity_poly.entity_id
_entity_poly.type
_entity_poly.pdbx_seq_one_letter_code
_entity_poly.pdbx_strand_id
1 'polypeptide(L)'
;MSHWLYDKVISITKGTDLVSNFYAALFMFSSSNKDNFKNCTLTNFNVDKEIFNKKHILYEFLESYDDIKKKIFLEGNLNVQPYCKHIKENFRFYNIAKENCNSNSCNYFTELQQFKNKINELNDLNTILNKCKYEKISCKYDSNAEDDVPCLQAKGSPFILPILGNDPDDIVNILVNVAIISVPIMAIFLILFKENYEKLCPLNKFIDRIKNFNHYSQFCSTIPELKDILAHYNVELKNIGCALYEGYTYLGAHDDEVRRDFCNYLNLWLDDQKNKHITAKPDVMEEKWELIEILWNKLNDIFEPSHQCKRKVTEKNALEIKKRMDLMVYCVNRNYFKDLCETGINSETNVNKYCSLFNELTDTNYTKFSNENKCIDDTLDPDNYRYNVFEDCDLNNMAVTFPKFNFKTNEFVYDDESRIQSEKCPSTSDLIVGDAGIDVGGADVDVDLPKVDVDLGVADDGPVILDSDPNKIILAAHHASPVQSSIDNGTSKSIYYSGLSLSGVFFTSMVLYKV
;
A
#
# COMPACT_ATOMS: atom_id res chain seq x y z
N MET A 1 39.37 -37.57 -10.16
CA MET A 1 39.83 -37.87 -8.79
C MET A 1 40.84 -36.83 -8.28
N SER A 2 41.94 -36.53 -9.01
CA SER A 2 42.95 -35.54 -8.57
C SER A 2 42.37 -34.19 -8.16
N HIS A 3 41.51 -33.59 -8.98
CA HIS A 3 40.90 -32.28 -8.69
C HIS A 3 40.06 -32.30 -7.41
N TRP A 4 39.21 -33.32 -7.26
CA TRP A 4 38.36 -33.49 -6.07
C TRP A 4 39.18 -33.69 -4.79
N LEU A 5 40.22 -34.53 -4.83
CA LEU A 5 41.09 -34.74 -3.68
C LEU A 5 41.82 -33.45 -3.30
N TYR A 6 42.35 -32.72 -4.29
CA TYR A 6 43.08 -31.49 -4.04
C TYR A 6 42.17 -30.40 -3.45
N ASP A 7 40.95 -30.24 -3.98
CA ASP A 7 39.94 -29.33 -3.45
C ASP A 7 39.66 -29.62 -1.95
N LYS A 8 39.50 -30.89 -1.61
CA LYS A 8 39.31 -31.30 -0.21
C LYS A 8 40.51 -30.97 0.66
N VAL A 9 41.73 -31.25 0.20
CA VAL A 9 42.95 -30.99 0.96
C VAL A 9 43.15 -29.49 1.21
N ILE A 10 43.02 -28.64 0.19
CA ILE A 10 43.20 -27.18 0.33
C ILE A 10 42.03 -26.50 1.06
N SER A 11 40.88 -27.17 1.17
CA SER A 11 39.76 -26.68 1.99
C SER A 11 40.07 -26.79 3.49
N ILE A 12 40.91 -27.75 3.88
CA ILE A 12 41.28 -28.03 5.28
C ILE A 12 42.46 -27.15 5.72
N THR A 13 43.43 -26.91 4.83
CA THR A 13 44.63 -26.12 5.15
C THR A 13 45.03 -25.15 4.04
N LYS A 14 45.47 -23.95 4.44
CA LYS A 14 46.03 -22.93 3.54
C LYS A 14 47.56 -23.02 3.40
N GLY A 15 48.22 -23.82 4.22
CA GLY A 15 49.69 -23.97 4.18
C GLY A 15 50.10 -24.85 3.01
N THR A 16 50.69 -24.27 1.96
CA THR A 16 51.17 -25.00 0.77
C THR A 16 52.15 -26.11 1.13
N ASP A 17 52.96 -25.91 2.17
CA ASP A 17 53.91 -26.92 2.65
C ASP A 17 53.20 -28.14 3.26
N LEU A 18 52.07 -27.93 3.95
CA LEU A 18 51.26 -29.01 4.50
C LEU A 18 50.56 -29.81 3.40
N VAL A 19 50.08 -29.12 2.35
CA VAL A 19 49.52 -29.78 1.16
C VAL A 19 50.59 -30.64 0.50
N SER A 20 51.77 -30.08 0.27
CA SER A 20 52.89 -30.82 -0.33
C SER A 20 53.33 -32.02 0.50
N ASN A 21 53.42 -31.89 1.83
CA ASN A 21 53.74 -32.98 2.73
C ASN A 21 52.67 -34.09 2.72
N PHE A 22 51.38 -33.73 2.68
CA PHE A 22 50.29 -34.70 2.54
C PHE A 22 50.43 -35.51 1.25
N TYR A 23 50.65 -34.84 0.12
CA TYR A 23 50.82 -35.53 -1.16
C TYR A 23 52.10 -36.38 -1.18
N ALA A 24 53.21 -35.94 -0.58
CA ALA A 24 54.42 -36.74 -0.47
C ALA A 24 54.18 -38.05 0.29
N ALA A 25 53.49 -37.98 1.44
CA ALA A 25 53.12 -39.17 2.21
C ALA A 25 52.15 -40.07 1.43
N LEU A 26 51.16 -39.48 0.75
CA LEU A 26 50.21 -40.22 -0.07
C LEU A 26 50.89 -40.95 -1.23
N PHE A 27 51.87 -40.32 -1.89
CA PHE A 27 52.65 -40.94 -2.97
C PHE A 27 53.50 -42.11 -2.46
N MET A 28 54.11 -42.00 -1.28
CA MET A 28 54.83 -43.12 -0.67
C MET A 28 53.88 -44.29 -0.40
N PHE A 29 52.72 -44.01 0.21
CA PHE A 29 51.72 -45.03 0.50
C PHE A 29 51.15 -45.70 -0.76
N SER A 30 50.81 -44.91 -1.79
CA SER A 30 50.28 -45.45 -3.04
C SER A 30 51.32 -46.26 -3.80
N SER A 31 52.60 -45.87 -3.74
CA SER A 31 53.70 -46.60 -4.37
C SER A 31 53.95 -47.97 -3.75
N SER A 32 53.68 -48.14 -2.46
CA SER A 32 53.72 -49.43 -1.77
C SER A 32 52.48 -50.29 -2.02
N ASN A 33 51.39 -49.70 -2.53
CA ASN A 33 50.09 -50.35 -2.74
C ASN A 33 49.61 -50.25 -4.20
N LYS A 34 50.51 -50.44 -5.17
CA LYS A 34 50.25 -50.12 -6.59
C LYS A 34 48.96 -50.74 -7.15
N ASP A 35 48.65 -51.99 -6.79
CA ASP A 35 47.47 -52.68 -7.30
C ASP A 35 46.16 -51.99 -6.89
N ASN A 36 46.12 -51.39 -5.69
CA ASN A 36 44.97 -50.66 -5.17
C ASN A 36 44.82 -49.26 -5.79
N PHE A 37 45.90 -48.68 -6.31
CA PHE A 37 45.93 -47.30 -6.83
C PHE A 37 46.14 -47.20 -8.34
N LYS A 38 46.17 -48.32 -9.08
CA LYS A 38 46.48 -48.36 -10.52
C LYS A 38 45.59 -47.46 -11.40
N ASN A 39 44.36 -47.18 -10.97
CA ASN A 39 43.39 -46.34 -11.69
C ASN A 39 43.25 -44.93 -11.10
N CYS A 40 44.06 -44.58 -10.11
CA CYS A 40 43.98 -43.30 -9.41
C CYS A 40 45.12 -42.39 -9.87
N THR A 41 44.78 -41.29 -10.55
CA THR A 41 45.72 -40.18 -10.69
C THR A 41 45.72 -39.39 -9.40
N LEU A 42 46.91 -39.20 -8.82
CA LEU A 42 47.14 -38.37 -7.64
C LEU A 42 48.06 -37.23 -8.08
N THR A 43 47.52 -36.03 -8.16
CA THR A 43 48.27 -34.85 -8.64
C THR A 43 48.27 -33.79 -7.55
N ASN A 44 49.47 -33.38 -7.11
CA ASN A 44 49.65 -32.15 -6.36
C ASN A 44 49.76 -31.00 -7.37
N PHE A 45 48.80 -30.09 -7.37
CA PHE A 45 48.79 -28.95 -8.30
C PHE A 45 49.74 -27.83 -7.89
N ASN A 46 50.25 -27.86 -6.64
CA ASN A 46 51.23 -26.92 -6.09
C ASN A 46 50.82 -25.44 -6.27
N VAL A 47 49.55 -25.14 -6.00
CA VAL A 47 48.95 -23.80 -6.10
C VAL A 47 48.08 -23.53 -4.89
N ASP A 48 47.91 -22.26 -4.53
CA ASP A 48 46.97 -21.87 -3.48
C ASP A 48 45.51 -22.12 -3.88
N LYS A 49 44.60 -21.97 -2.91
CA LYS A 49 43.17 -22.21 -3.07
C LYS A 49 42.52 -21.32 -4.12
N GLU A 50 42.91 -20.05 -4.21
CA GLU A 50 42.29 -19.13 -5.17
C GLU A 50 42.65 -19.52 -6.61
N ILE A 51 43.92 -19.82 -6.85
CA ILE A 51 44.41 -20.27 -8.15
C ILE A 51 43.82 -21.64 -8.50
N PHE A 52 43.76 -22.56 -7.53
CA PHE A 52 43.17 -23.87 -7.76
C PHE A 52 41.67 -23.79 -8.08
N ASN A 53 40.91 -22.93 -7.39
CA ASN A 53 39.49 -22.74 -7.68
C ASN A 53 39.27 -22.35 -9.15
N LYS A 54 40.14 -21.50 -9.71
CA LYS A 54 40.06 -21.12 -11.13
C LYS A 54 40.29 -22.32 -12.05
N LYS A 55 41.29 -23.17 -11.76
CA LYS A 55 41.50 -24.45 -12.47
C LYS A 55 40.30 -25.36 -12.35
N HIS A 56 39.78 -25.50 -11.13
CA HIS A 56 38.74 -26.46 -10.81
C HIS A 56 37.43 -26.15 -11.54
N ILE A 57 37.01 -24.89 -11.58
CA ILE A 57 35.80 -24.45 -12.30
C ILE A 57 35.92 -24.77 -13.80
N LEU A 58 37.06 -24.44 -14.42
CA LEU A 58 37.30 -24.73 -15.85
C LEU A 58 37.26 -26.24 -16.11
N TYR A 59 37.94 -27.03 -15.29
CA TYR A 59 37.99 -28.49 -15.41
C TYR A 59 36.62 -29.15 -15.20
N GLU A 60 35.89 -28.76 -14.16
CA GLU A 60 34.59 -29.36 -13.80
C GLU A 60 33.55 -29.15 -14.91
N PHE A 61 33.55 -27.98 -15.53
CA PHE A 61 32.69 -27.73 -16.68
C PHE A 61 33.01 -28.68 -17.85
N LEU A 62 34.29 -28.90 -18.15
CA LEU A 62 34.71 -29.78 -19.25
C LEU A 62 34.28 -31.23 -19.03
N GLU A 63 34.42 -31.72 -17.80
CA GLU A 63 34.02 -33.08 -17.42
C GLU A 63 32.49 -33.26 -17.44
N SER A 64 31.75 -32.25 -17.00
CA SER A 64 30.30 -32.32 -16.91
C SER A 64 29.57 -31.96 -18.21
N TYR A 65 30.26 -31.35 -19.17
CA TYR A 65 29.65 -30.80 -20.39
C TYR A 65 28.83 -31.82 -21.17
N ASP A 66 29.37 -33.02 -21.40
CA ASP A 66 28.69 -34.04 -22.20
C ASP A 66 27.41 -34.56 -21.52
N ASP A 67 27.37 -34.56 -20.19
CA ASP A 67 26.16 -34.91 -19.43
C ASP A 67 25.16 -33.75 -19.37
N ILE A 68 25.62 -32.51 -19.22
CA ILE A 68 24.79 -31.30 -19.35
C ILE A 68 24.12 -31.29 -20.73
N LYS A 69 24.89 -31.57 -21.78
CA LYS A 69 24.41 -31.69 -23.16
C LYS A 69 23.29 -32.72 -23.27
N LYS A 70 23.51 -33.97 -22.83
CA LYS A 70 22.47 -35.03 -22.86
C LYS A 70 21.18 -34.58 -22.18
N LYS A 71 21.29 -33.90 -21.04
CA LYS A 71 20.12 -33.41 -20.29
C LYS A 71 19.39 -32.29 -21.02
N ILE A 72 20.07 -31.39 -21.73
CA ILE A 72 19.44 -30.35 -22.56
C ILE A 72 18.69 -30.96 -23.76
N PHE A 73 19.21 -32.05 -24.33
CA PHE A 73 18.62 -32.71 -25.49
C PHE A 73 17.52 -33.73 -25.16
N LEU A 74 17.36 -34.11 -23.88
CA LEU A 74 16.33 -35.05 -23.45
C LEU A 74 14.93 -34.45 -23.63
N GLU A 75 14.11 -35.08 -24.48
CA GLU A 75 12.71 -34.70 -24.70
C GLU A 75 11.91 -34.78 -23.39
N GLY A 76 11.06 -33.78 -23.14
CA GLY A 76 10.25 -33.69 -21.91
C GLY A 76 11.00 -33.22 -20.66
N ASN A 77 12.29 -32.88 -20.74
CA ASN A 77 13.00 -32.32 -19.59
C ASN A 77 12.54 -30.89 -19.28
N LEU A 78 11.85 -30.71 -18.15
CA LEU A 78 11.40 -29.40 -17.65
C LEU A 78 12.55 -28.58 -17.02
N ASN A 79 13.68 -29.21 -16.71
CA ASN A 79 14.82 -28.61 -16.00
C ASN A 79 15.95 -28.18 -16.96
N VAL A 80 15.65 -27.79 -18.19
CA VAL A 80 16.67 -27.32 -19.15
C VAL A 80 17.33 -26.01 -18.71
N GLN A 81 16.59 -25.13 -18.02
CA GLN A 81 17.06 -23.78 -17.65
C GLN A 81 18.30 -23.78 -16.72
N PRO A 82 18.34 -24.56 -15.62
CA PRO A 82 19.55 -24.66 -14.79
C PRO A 82 20.82 -25.06 -15.57
N TYR A 83 20.69 -26.00 -16.52
CA TYR A 83 21.80 -26.40 -17.38
C TYR A 83 22.26 -25.28 -18.31
N CYS A 84 21.31 -24.56 -18.90
CA CYS A 84 21.60 -23.37 -19.71
C CYS A 84 22.29 -22.26 -18.90
N LYS A 85 21.81 -21.98 -17.67
CA LYS A 85 22.44 -21.03 -16.74
C LYS A 85 23.88 -21.44 -16.42
N HIS A 86 24.12 -22.71 -16.12
CA HIS A 86 25.46 -23.23 -15.84
C HIS A 86 26.41 -23.07 -17.04
N ILE A 87 25.95 -23.30 -18.27
CA ILE A 87 26.75 -23.03 -19.48
C ILE A 87 27.11 -21.54 -19.58
N LYS A 88 26.13 -20.65 -19.43
CA LYS A 88 26.33 -19.19 -19.53
C LYS A 88 27.35 -18.68 -18.52
N GLU A 89 27.24 -19.09 -17.26
CA GLU A 89 28.17 -18.65 -16.21
C GLU A 89 29.59 -19.20 -16.42
N ASN A 90 29.75 -20.41 -16.94
CA ASN A 90 31.09 -20.94 -17.27
C ASN A 90 31.73 -20.22 -18.47
N PHE A 91 30.95 -19.85 -19.48
CA PHE A 91 31.43 -19.01 -20.59
C PHE A 91 31.86 -17.63 -20.09
N ARG A 92 31.07 -17.03 -19.20
CA ARG A 92 31.43 -15.76 -18.54
C ARG A 92 32.70 -15.90 -17.71
N PHE A 93 32.81 -16.96 -16.91
CA PHE A 93 33.97 -17.25 -16.08
C PHE A 93 35.25 -17.39 -16.92
N TYR A 94 35.22 -18.18 -18.00
CA TYR A 94 36.33 -18.28 -18.95
C TYR A 94 36.78 -16.91 -19.46
N ASN A 95 35.81 -16.08 -19.87
CA ASN A 95 36.10 -14.76 -20.42
C ASN A 95 36.71 -13.78 -19.41
N ILE A 96 36.39 -13.91 -18.11
CA ILE A 96 37.04 -13.15 -17.03
C ILE A 96 38.43 -13.74 -16.70
N ALA A 97 38.52 -15.07 -16.63
CA ALA A 97 39.75 -15.77 -16.26
C ALA A 97 40.86 -15.56 -17.31
N LYS A 98 40.53 -15.56 -18.60
CA LYS A 98 41.50 -15.36 -19.68
C LYS A 98 42.13 -13.96 -19.68
N GLU A 99 41.40 -12.93 -19.24
CA GLU A 99 41.96 -11.57 -19.13
C GLU A 99 43.09 -11.49 -18.11
N ASN A 100 42.99 -12.31 -17.06
CA ASN A 100 43.97 -12.38 -15.98
C ASN A 100 45.09 -13.40 -16.24
N CYS A 101 45.08 -14.10 -17.38
CA CYS A 101 45.91 -15.28 -17.65
C CYS A 101 46.16 -15.44 -19.16
N ASN A 102 47.04 -14.59 -19.71
CA ASN A 102 47.27 -14.48 -21.16
C ASN A 102 48.55 -15.17 -21.67
N SER A 103 49.34 -15.79 -20.79
CA SER A 103 50.61 -16.44 -21.14
C SER A 103 50.75 -17.82 -20.52
N ASN A 104 51.59 -18.67 -21.11
CA ASN A 104 51.89 -20.02 -20.63
C ASN A 104 52.52 -20.05 -19.23
N SER A 105 52.96 -18.91 -18.69
CA SER A 105 53.47 -18.81 -17.32
C SER A 105 52.36 -18.70 -16.27
N CYS A 106 51.11 -18.54 -16.68
CA CYS A 106 49.97 -18.51 -15.78
C CYS A 106 49.59 -19.94 -15.35
N ASN A 107 49.34 -20.10 -14.04
CA ASN A 107 49.13 -21.41 -13.44
C ASN A 107 47.95 -22.19 -14.01
N TYR A 108 46.93 -21.55 -14.58
CA TYR A 108 45.73 -22.20 -15.14
C TYR A 108 45.56 -22.01 -16.66
N PHE A 109 46.66 -21.65 -17.34
CA PHE A 109 46.63 -21.42 -18.79
C PHE A 109 46.25 -22.68 -19.58
N THR A 110 46.74 -23.85 -19.15
CA THR A 110 46.43 -25.13 -19.79
C THR A 110 44.93 -25.44 -19.75
N GLU A 111 44.27 -25.24 -18.61
CA GLU A 111 42.83 -25.45 -18.46
C GLU A 111 42.02 -24.47 -19.34
N LEU A 112 42.47 -23.22 -19.49
CA LEU A 112 41.86 -22.27 -20.43
C LEU A 112 41.96 -22.76 -21.88
N GLN A 113 43.13 -23.23 -22.31
CA GLN A 113 43.29 -23.75 -23.66
C GLN A 113 42.43 -25.00 -23.91
N GLN A 114 42.37 -25.91 -22.94
CA GLN A 114 41.49 -27.08 -23.00
C GLN A 114 40.02 -26.68 -23.10
N PHE A 115 39.60 -25.69 -22.32
CA PHE A 115 38.24 -25.15 -22.38
C PHE A 115 37.94 -24.59 -23.76
N LYS A 116 38.81 -23.71 -24.27
CA LYS A 116 38.69 -23.11 -25.59
C LYS A 116 38.60 -24.16 -26.69
N ASN A 117 39.51 -25.13 -26.69
CA ASN A 117 39.57 -26.17 -27.71
C ASN A 117 38.31 -27.04 -27.70
N LYS A 118 37.84 -27.48 -26.52
CA LYS A 118 36.60 -28.24 -26.40
C LYS A 118 35.42 -27.45 -26.96
N ILE A 119 35.29 -26.15 -26.64
CA ILE A 119 34.23 -25.29 -27.19
C ILE A 119 34.31 -25.13 -28.71
N ASN A 120 35.51 -24.98 -29.25
CA ASN A 120 35.71 -24.81 -30.70
C ASN A 120 35.45 -26.11 -31.48
N GLU A 121 35.69 -27.27 -30.88
CA GLU A 121 35.41 -28.59 -31.47
C GLU A 121 33.92 -28.98 -31.42
N LEU A 122 33.07 -28.21 -30.74
CA LEU A 122 31.66 -28.55 -30.52
C LEU A 122 30.76 -28.09 -31.66
N ASN A 123 30.51 -29.01 -32.60
CA ASN A 123 29.56 -28.81 -33.71
C ASN A 123 28.13 -28.49 -33.26
N ASP A 124 27.73 -28.94 -32.06
CA ASP A 124 26.35 -28.80 -31.55
C ASP A 124 26.13 -27.53 -30.71
N LEU A 125 27.16 -26.68 -30.53
CA LEU A 125 27.06 -25.51 -29.66
C LEU A 125 25.90 -24.59 -30.08
N ASN A 126 25.75 -24.31 -31.39
CA ASN A 126 24.66 -23.47 -31.88
C ASN A 126 23.28 -24.06 -31.55
N THR A 127 23.13 -25.39 -31.62
CA THR A 127 21.90 -26.09 -31.28
C THR A 127 21.58 -25.97 -29.78
N ILE A 128 22.59 -26.10 -28.92
CA ILE A 128 22.45 -25.91 -27.47
C ILE A 128 22.06 -24.48 -27.15
N LEU A 129 22.73 -23.49 -27.75
CA LEU A 129 22.41 -22.07 -27.54
C LEU A 129 20.98 -21.75 -27.98
N ASN A 130 20.53 -22.30 -29.11
CA ASN A 130 19.14 -22.15 -29.55
C ASN A 130 18.14 -22.75 -28.56
N LYS A 131 18.38 -23.95 -28.03
CA LYS A 131 17.55 -24.55 -26.97
C LYS A 131 17.56 -23.71 -25.69
N CYS A 132 18.70 -23.12 -25.37
CA CYS A 132 18.87 -22.23 -24.22
C CYS A 132 18.39 -20.79 -24.46
N LYS A 133 17.85 -20.47 -25.65
CA LYS A 133 17.49 -19.11 -26.04
C LYS A 133 18.63 -18.11 -25.84
N TYR A 134 19.85 -18.51 -26.17
CA TYR A 134 21.03 -17.64 -26.17
C TYR A 134 21.53 -17.33 -27.57
N GLU A 135 22.14 -16.17 -27.73
CA GLU A 135 22.92 -15.76 -28.88
C GLU A 135 24.37 -15.47 -28.49
N LYS A 136 25.28 -15.66 -29.45
CA LYS A 136 26.69 -15.35 -29.28
C LYS A 136 26.89 -13.85 -29.51
N ILE A 137 27.60 -13.22 -28.59
CA ILE A 137 28.00 -11.82 -28.69
C ILE A 137 29.50 -11.70 -28.44
N SER A 138 30.09 -10.60 -28.91
CA SER A 138 31.47 -10.27 -28.54
C SER A 138 31.55 -9.86 -27.07
N CYS A 139 32.60 -10.29 -26.39
CA CYS A 139 32.82 -9.96 -24.97
C CYS A 139 33.39 -8.55 -24.75
N LYS A 140 33.93 -7.92 -25.80
CA LYS A 140 34.37 -6.53 -25.84
C LYS A 140 33.77 -5.87 -27.08
N TYR A 141 33.51 -4.57 -27.01
CA TYR A 141 32.83 -3.84 -28.09
C TYR A 141 33.56 -3.82 -29.44
N ASP A 142 34.80 -4.34 -29.56
CA ASP A 142 35.59 -4.30 -30.80
C ASP A 142 36.49 -5.53 -31.07
N SER A 143 36.28 -6.68 -30.42
CA SER A 143 37.07 -7.89 -30.73
C SER A 143 36.35 -8.84 -31.69
N ASN A 144 36.99 -9.18 -32.81
CA ASN A 144 36.51 -10.21 -33.75
C ASN A 144 36.41 -11.56 -33.02
N ALA A 145 35.19 -12.10 -32.98
CA ALA A 145 34.76 -13.17 -32.08
C ALA A 145 34.82 -14.59 -32.70
N GLU A 146 35.46 -14.78 -33.86
CA GLU A 146 35.33 -16.05 -34.60
C GLU A 146 36.16 -17.20 -34.01
N ASP A 147 37.30 -16.93 -33.37
CA ASP A 147 38.24 -17.97 -32.93
C ASP A 147 38.33 -18.16 -31.41
N ASP A 148 37.42 -17.60 -30.61
CA ASP A 148 37.43 -17.68 -29.14
C ASP A 148 36.04 -17.96 -28.54
N VAL A 149 36.00 -18.30 -27.25
CA VAL A 149 34.75 -18.60 -26.55
C VAL A 149 33.88 -17.32 -26.50
N PRO A 150 32.68 -17.33 -27.08
CA PRO A 150 31.84 -16.15 -27.16
C PRO A 150 31.26 -15.77 -25.80
N CYS A 151 30.79 -14.53 -25.67
CA CYS A 151 29.88 -14.18 -24.58
C CYS A 151 28.45 -14.56 -24.99
N LEU A 152 27.60 -14.89 -24.02
CA LEU A 152 26.24 -15.36 -24.28
C LEU A 152 25.21 -14.34 -23.76
N GLN A 153 24.31 -13.93 -24.64
CA GLN A 153 23.18 -13.05 -24.33
C GLN A 153 21.85 -13.79 -24.54
N ALA A 154 20.84 -13.50 -23.73
CA ALA A 154 19.50 -14.05 -23.92
C ALA A 154 18.83 -13.43 -25.16
N LYS A 155 18.22 -14.27 -26.00
CA LYS A 155 17.40 -13.87 -27.15
C LYS A 155 16.08 -13.29 -26.62
N GLY A 156 15.88 -11.98 -26.79
CA GLY A 156 14.69 -11.25 -26.33
C GLY A 156 14.92 -9.74 -26.16
N SER A 157 13.84 -8.96 -26.05
CA SER A 157 13.82 -7.49 -26.15
C SER A 157 14.93 -6.75 -25.35
N PRO A 158 15.64 -5.76 -25.94
CA PRO A 158 16.78 -5.07 -25.31
C PRO A 158 16.41 -4.19 -24.12
N PHE A 159 15.13 -3.87 -23.93
CA PHE A 159 14.68 -2.80 -23.04
C PHE A 159 14.67 -3.15 -21.54
N ILE A 160 14.75 -4.44 -21.18
CA ILE A 160 14.60 -4.90 -19.79
C ILE A 160 15.94 -5.39 -19.19
N LEU A 161 16.91 -5.74 -20.03
CA LEU A 161 18.14 -6.47 -19.68
C LEU A 161 19.22 -5.68 -18.90
N PRO A 162 19.36 -4.34 -18.98
CA PRO A 162 20.39 -3.64 -18.21
C PRO A 162 20.02 -3.41 -16.74
N ILE A 163 18.72 -3.44 -16.41
CA ILE A 163 18.20 -3.06 -15.08
C ILE A 163 17.79 -4.30 -14.26
N LEU A 164 17.38 -5.37 -14.94
CA LEU A 164 16.83 -6.57 -14.32
C LEU A 164 17.76 -7.75 -14.66
N GLY A 165 18.36 -8.33 -13.62
CA GLY A 165 19.21 -9.52 -13.76
C GLY A 165 18.53 -10.65 -14.55
N ASN A 166 19.36 -11.51 -15.13
CA ASN A 166 18.99 -12.50 -16.16
C ASN A 166 18.19 -13.74 -15.65
N ASP A 167 17.46 -13.66 -14.54
CA ASP A 167 16.73 -14.81 -13.96
C ASP A 167 15.24 -14.45 -13.76
N PRO A 168 14.28 -15.24 -14.27
CA PRO A 168 12.86 -15.06 -14.00
C PRO A 168 12.53 -15.00 -12.50
N ASP A 169 13.23 -15.76 -11.66
CA ASP A 169 12.99 -15.75 -10.21
C ASP A 169 13.55 -14.49 -9.55
N ASP A 170 14.66 -13.94 -10.08
CA ASP A 170 15.18 -12.64 -9.67
C ASP A 170 14.28 -11.50 -10.18
N ILE A 171 13.69 -11.64 -11.37
CA ILE A 171 12.73 -10.66 -11.92
C ILE A 171 11.47 -10.63 -11.06
N VAL A 172 10.92 -11.78 -10.67
CA VAL A 172 9.75 -11.85 -9.79
C VAL A 172 10.11 -11.30 -8.40
N ASN A 173 11.23 -11.70 -7.80
CA ASN A 173 11.64 -11.17 -6.50
C ASN A 173 11.94 -9.67 -6.54
N ILE A 174 12.55 -9.15 -7.61
CA ILE A 174 12.80 -7.71 -7.76
C ILE A 174 11.48 -6.97 -8.01
N LEU A 175 10.58 -7.47 -8.86
CA LEU A 175 9.26 -6.87 -9.07
C LEU A 175 8.43 -6.87 -7.79
N VAL A 176 8.47 -7.96 -7.02
CA VAL A 176 7.81 -8.07 -5.72
C VAL A 176 8.45 -7.12 -4.71
N ASN A 177 9.78 -7.04 -4.63
CA ASN A 177 10.47 -6.12 -3.73
C ASN A 177 10.25 -4.65 -4.12
N VAL A 178 10.26 -4.33 -5.43
CA VAL A 178 9.94 -2.99 -5.96
C VAL A 178 8.47 -2.67 -5.70
N ALA A 179 7.54 -3.59 -5.87
CA ALA A 179 6.14 -3.40 -5.49
C ALA A 179 6.01 -3.18 -3.98
N ILE A 180 6.66 -4.01 -3.15
CA ILE A 180 6.64 -3.89 -1.68
C ILE A 180 7.22 -2.56 -1.20
N ILE A 181 8.23 -2.01 -1.89
CA ILE A 181 8.83 -0.71 -1.56
C ILE A 181 8.02 0.44 -2.17
N SER A 182 7.55 0.29 -3.41
CA SER A 182 6.84 1.37 -4.13
C SER A 182 5.42 1.57 -3.66
N VAL A 183 4.70 0.54 -3.24
CA VAL A 183 3.32 0.64 -2.71
C VAL A 183 3.25 1.54 -1.47
N PRO A 184 4.05 1.34 -0.40
CA PRO A 184 4.02 2.23 0.75
C PRO A 184 4.58 3.62 0.42
N ILE A 185 5.56 3.76 -0.48
CA ILE A 185 6.05 5.08 -0.92
C ILE A 185 4.97 5.84 -1.70
N MET A 186 4.25 5.18 -2.62
CA MET A 186 3.10 5.76 -3.32
C MET A 186 1.99 6.11 -2.34
N ALA A 187 1.65 5.24 -1.39
CA ALA A 187 0.63 5.52 -0.38
C ALA A 187 1.02 6.73 0.49
N ILE A 188 2.27 6.82 0.95
CA ILE A 188 2.77 7.97 1.72
C ILE A 188 2.79 9.23 0.85
N PHE A 189 3.23 9.14 -0.41
CA PHE A 189 3.24 10.26 -1.34
C PHE A 189 1.83 10.77 -1.62
N LEU A 190 0.86 9.87 -1.80
CA LEU A 190 -0.56 10.19 -1.96
C LEU A 190 -1.15 10.82 -0.69
N ILE A 191 -0.86 10.29 0.50
CA ILE A 191 -1.29 10.89 1.79
C ILE A 191 -0.72 12.31 1.95
N LEU A 192 0.58 12.50 1.69
CA LEU A 192 1.21 13.83 1.76
C LEU A 192 0.70 14.77 0.66
N PHE A 193 0.39 14.25 -0.53
CA PHE A 193 -0.26 15.02 -1.58
C PHE A 193 -1.67 15.44 -1.11
N LYS A 194 -2.48 14.50 -0.62
CA LYS A 194 -3.86 14.70 -0.17
C LYS A 194 -3.97 15.81 0.88
N GLU A 195 -3.19 15.74 1.96
CA GLU A 195 -3.21 16.78 3.01
C GLU A 195 -2.91 18.17 2.44
N ASN A 196 -2.13 18.24 1.36
CA ASN A 196 -1.78 19.49 0.70
C ASN A 196 -2.90 19.98 -0.24
N TYR A 197 -3.59 19.09 -0.96
CA TYR A 197 -4.67 19.47 -1.88
C TYR A 197 -6.00 19.74 -1.17
N GLU A 198 -6.32 19.03 -0.08
CA GLU A 198 -7.49 19.37 0.73
C GLU A 198 -7.35 20.78 1.31
N LYS A 199 -6.15 21.22 1.71
CA LYS A 199 -5.90 22.62 2.12
C LYS A 199 -6.05 23.64 0.99
N LEU A 200 -6.02 23.19 -0.27
CA LEU A 200 -6.26 24.06 -1.42
C LEU A 200 -7.74 24.28 -1.70
N CYS A 201 -8.62 23.41 -1.18
CA CYS A 201 -10.06 23.51 -1.36
C CYS A 201 -10.58 24.85 -0.81
N PRO A 202 -11.44 25.57 -1.54
CA PRO A 202 -11.95 26.87 -1.11
C PRO A 202 -12.60 26.83 0.28
N LEU A 203 -13.42 25.81 0.57
CA LEU A 203 -14.07 25.66 1.88
C LEU A 203 -13.04 25.42 2.99
N ASN A 204 -12.03 24.58 2.78
CA ASN A 204 -11.01 24.33 3.79
C ASN A 204 -10.17 25.58 4.10
N LYS A 205 -9.88 26.42 3.09
CA LYS A 205 -9.24 27.73 3.30
C LYS A 205 -10.12 28.66 4.14
N PHE A 206 -11.42 28.66 3.90
CA PHE A 206 -12.38 29.41 4.71
C PHE A 206 -12.39 28.89 6.15
N ILE A 207 -12.46 27.57 6.34
CA ILE A 207 -12.42 26.91 7.65
C ILE A 207 -11.15 27.28 8.43
N ASP A 208 -9.99 27.22 7.77
CA ASP A 208 -8.72 27.57 8.41
C ASP A 208 -8.70 29.03 8.86
N ARG A 209 -9.30 29.95 8.11
CA ARG A 209 -9.43 31.36 8.51
C ARG A 209 -10.29 31.52 9.77
N ILE A 210 -11.44 30.86 9.82
CA ILE A 210 -12.35 30.99 10.97
C ILE A 210 -11.92 30.17 12.19
N LYS A 211 -11.10 29.12 12.04
CA LYS A 211 -10.61 28.30 13.17
C LYS A 211 -9.24 28.74 13.71
N ASN A 212 -8.35 29.23 12.85
CA ASN A 212 -7.00 29.68 13.26
C ASN A 212 -6.92 31.20 13.53
N PHE A 213 -8.05 31.82 13.88
CA PHE A 213 -8.18 33.26 14.09
C PHE A 213 -7.32 33.81 15.24
N ASN A 214 -6.77 32.97 16.14
CA ASN A 214 -5.81 33.40 17.16
C ASN A 214 -4.59 34.14 16.57
N HIS A 215 -4.25 33.88 15.31
CA HIS A 215 -3.21 34.63 14.59
C HIS A 215 -3.67 36.03 14.14
N TYR A 216 -4.98 36.23 13.96
CA TYR A 216 -5.58 37.46 13.40
C TYR A 216 -6.32 38.32 14.45
N SER A 217 -6.45 37.83 15.69
CA SER A 217 -7.20 38.46 16.79
C SER A 217 -6.69 39.86 17.21
N GLN A 218 -5.48 40.23 16.78
CA GLN A 218 -4.90 41.55 17.05
C GLN A 218 -5.68 42.67 16.34
N PHE A 219 -6.26 42.40 15.15
CA PHE A 219 -7.00 43.39 14.35
C PHE A 219 -8.45 43.58 14.80
N CYS A 220 -9.04 42.61 15.48
CA CYS A 220 -10.43 42.72 15.92
C CYS A 220 -10.70 43.83 16.93
N SER A 221 -9.69 44.23 17.69
CA SER A 221 -9.86 45.17 18.80
C SER A 221 -10.22 46.59 18.32
N THR A 222 -10.11 46.86 17.01
CA THR A 222 -10.43 48.15 16.39
C THR A 222 -11.72 48.11 15.54
N ILE A 223 -12.41 46.96 15.47
CA ILE A 223 -13.61 46.79 14.63
C ILE A 223 -14.84 47.37 15.35
N PRO A 224 -15.53 48.39 14.79
CA PRO A 224 -16.68 49.02 15.43
C PRO A 224 -17.80 48.05 15.79
N GLU A 225 -18.07 47.08 14.92
CA GLU A 225 -19.15 46.09 15.06
C GLU A 225 -18.92 45.15 16.26
N LEU A 226 -17.66 44.98 16.68
CA LEU A 226 -17.27 44.13 17.82
C LEU A 226 -17.23 44.88 19.16
N LYS A 227 -17.46 46.20 19.17
CA LYS A 227 -17.30 47.04 20.37
C LYS A 227 -18.07 46.52 21.59
N ASP A 228 -19.31 46.08 21.39
CA ASP A 228 -20.18 45.58 22.47
C ASP A 228 -19.62 44.26 23.06
N ILE A 229 -19.11 43.37 22.22
CA ILE A 229 -18.48 42.10 22.65
C ILE A 229 -17.17 42.39 23.40
N LEU A 230 -16.36 43.32 22.90
CA LEU A 230 -15.07 43.69 23.51
C LEU A 230 -15.22 44.31 24.91
N ALA A 231 -16.32 45.01 25.17
CA ALA A 231 -16.61 45.62 26.46
C ALA A 231 -16.81 44.60 27.61
N HIS A 232 -17.14 43.35 27.29
CA HIS A 232 -17.46 42.31 28.27
C HIS A 232 -16.23 41.52 28.78
N TYR A 233 -15.01 41.84 28.31
CA TYR A 233 -13.75 41.21 28.71
C TYR A 233 -13.76 39.66 28.69
N ASN A 234 -14.58 39.05 27.83
CA ASN A 234 -14.63 37.60 27.64
C ASN A 234 -13.80 37.22 26.41
N VAL A 235 -12.66 36.56 26.64
CA VAL A 235 -11.71 36.16 25.58
C VAL A 235 -12.37 35.21 24.57
N GLU A 236 -13.20 34.28 25.03
CA GLU A 236 -13.87 33.30 24.17
C GLU A 236 -14.91 33.96 23.25
N LEU A 237 -15.76 34.85 23.80
CA LEU A 237 -16.74 35.58 22.98
C LEU A 237 -16.06 36.55 22.00
N LYS A 238 -14.99 37.23 22.44
CA LYS A 238 -14.17 38.06 21.54
C LYS A 238 -13.67 37.23 20.36
N ASN A 239 -13.14 36.04 20.65
CA ASN A 239 -12.58 35.12 19.68
C ASN A 239 -13.64 34.62 18.67
N ILE A 240 -14.83 34.25 19.15
CA ILE A 240 -15.95 33.84 18.29
C ILE A 240 -16.45 35.01 17.43
N GLY A 241 -16.64 36.20 18.03
CA GLY A 241 -17.07 37.39 17.32
C GLY A 241 -16.08 37.83 16.23
N CYS A 242 -14.78 37.77 16.52
CA CYS A 242 -13.70 37.95 15.55
C CYS A 242 -13.83 37.00 14.35
N ALA A 243 -13.89 35.69 14.63
CA ALA A 243 -13.96 34.68 13.59
C ALA A 243 -15.22 34.82 12.74
N LEU A 244 -16.34 35.23 13.35
CA LEU A 244 -17.58 35.52 12.65
C LEU A 244 -17.44 36.71 11.69
N TYR A 245 -16.87 37.82 12.15
CA TYR A 245 -16.62 39.00 11.32
C TYR A 245 -15.68 38.68 10.13
N GLU A 246 -14.57 37.98 10.40
CA GLU A 246 -13.62 37.54 9.38
C GLU A 246 -14.28 36.59 8.36
N GLY A 247 -15.10 35.67 8.86
CA GLY A 247 -15.89 34.76 8.04
C GLY A 247 -16.75 35.53 7.05
N TYR A 248 -17.58 36.45 7.55
CA TYR A 248 -18.44 37.30 6.71
C TYR A 248 -17.67 38.14 5.70
N THR A 249 -16.55 38.73 6.12
CA THR A 249 -15.69 39.51 5.22
C THR A 249 -15.13 38.66 4.08
N TYR A 250 -14.80 37.39 4.35
CA TYR A 250 -14.32 36.46 3.34
C TYR A 250 -15.40 36.07 2.32
N LEU A 251 -16.67 35.98 2.75
CA LEU A 251 -17.81 35.65 1.89
C LEU A 251 -17.99 36.65 0.74
N GLY A 252 -17.75 37.94 0.99
CA GLY A 252 -17.97 39.02 0.01
C GLY A 252 -17.09 38.93 -1.25
N ALA A 253 -16.03 38.10 -1.24
CA ALA A 253 -15.13 37.94 -2.37
C ALA A 253 -15.47 36.75 -3.30
N HIS A 254 -16.53 35.98 -3.01
CA HIS A 254 -16.86 34.73 -3.70
C HIS A 254 -18.22 34.81 -4.42
N ASP A 255 -18.36 34.02 -5.48
CA ASP A 255 -19.62 33.87 -6.22
C ASP A 255 -20.74 33.25 -5.37
N ASP A 256 -21.97 33.29 -5.90
CA ASP A 256 -23.18 32.92 -5.19
C ASP A 256 -23.21 31.46 -4.70
N GLU A 257 -22.64 30.53 -5.47
CA GLU A 257 -22.66 29.10 -5.14
C GLU A 257 -21.64 28.77 -4.05
N VAL A 258 -20.39 29.19 -4.24
CA VAL A 258 -19.33 29.00 -3.23
C VAL A 258 -19.68 29.72 -1.94
N ARG A 259 -20.26 30.92 -2.03
CA ARG A 259 -20.71 31.70 -0.86
C ARG A 259 -21.81 30.97 -0.10
N ARG A 260 -22.76 30.34 -0.77
CA ARG A 260 -23.85 29.58 -0.12
C ARG A 260 -23.29 28.44 0.74
N ASP A 261 -22.32 27.70 0.22
CA ASP A 261 -21.67 26.63 0.99
C ASP A 261 -20.90 27.19 2.18
N PHE A 262 -20.21 28.31 2.03
CA PHE A 262 -19.48 28.91 3.15
C PHE A 262 -20.43 29.46 4.21
N CYS A 263 -21.54 30.10 3.82
CA CYS A 263 -22.61 30.53 4.71
C CYS A 263 -23.19 29.36 5.52
N ASN A 264 -23.52 28.27 4.83
CA ASN A 264 -24.06 27.06 5.47
C ASN A 264 -23.08 26.51 6.52
N TYR A 265 -21.78 26.46 6.19
CA TYR A 265 -20.76 26.00 7.13
C TYR A 265 -20.61 26.96 8.32
N LEU A 266 -20.56 28.27 8.06
CA LEU A 266 -20.41 29.30 9.09
C LEU A 266 -21.56 29.24 10.10
N ASN A 267 -22.79 29.02 9.63
CA ASN A 267 -23.97 28.88 10.48
C ASN A 267 -23.87 27.61 11.35
N LEU A 268 -23.50 26.46 10.77
CA LEU A 268 -23.28 25.23 11.55
C LEU A 268 -22.16 25.39 12.59
N TRP A 269 -21.07 26.06 12.21
CA TRP A 269 -19.96 26.34 13.11
C TRP A 269 -20.41 27.22 14.29
N LEU A 270 -21.22 28.26 14.04
CA LEU A 270 -21.79 29.10 15.10
C LEU A 270 -22.69 28.30 16.04
N ASP A 271 -23.53 27.41 15.51
CA ASP A 271 -24.41 26.58 16.34
C ASP A 271 -23.60 25.59 17.21
N ASP A 272 -22.50 25.04 16.69
CA ASP A 272 -21.54 24.24 17.48
C ASP A 272 -20.85 25.08 18.57
N GLN A 273 -20.45 26.32 18.26
CA GLN A 273 -19.88 27.23 19.26
C GLN A 273 -20.91 27.58 20.35
N LYS A 274 -22.17 27.85 19.97
CA LYS A 274 -23.28 28.13 20.90
C LYS A 274 -23.47 26.99 21.89
N ASN A 275 -23.56 25.75 21.39
CA ASN A 275 -23.75 24.57 22.22
C ASN A 275 -22.60 24.37 23.22
N LYS A 276 -21.35 24.60 22.80
CA LYS A 276 -20.18 24.53 23.70
C LYS A 276 -20.23 25.61 24.77
N HIS A 277 -20.64 26.82 24.40
CA HIS A 277 -20.74 27.96 25.30
C HIS A 277 -21.82 27.74 26.38
N ILE A 278 -23.02 27.31 25.99
CA ILE A 278 -24.17 27.15 26.90
C ILE A 278 -23.98 25.97 27.87
N THR A 279 -23.34 24.88 27.44
CA THR A 279 -23.14 23.67 28.28
C THR A 279 -22.24 23.93 29.50
N ALA A 280 -21.40 24.99 29.50
CA ALA A 280 -20.47 25.26 30.58
C ALA A 280 -21.10 25.95 31.81
N LYS A 281 -22.04 26.90 31.63
CA LYS A 281 -22.85 27.56 32.69
C LYS A 281 -24.13 28.20 32.09
N PRO A 282 -25.33 27.62 32.24
CA PRO A 282 -26.51 27.98 31.42
C PRO A 282 -26.93 29.46 31.48
N ASP A 283 -27.32 29.98 32.64
CA ASP A 283 -28.04 31.27 32.71
C ASP A 283 -27.17 32.50 32.41
N VAL A 284 -25.91 32.51 32.86
CA VAL A 284 -24.99 33.65 32.66
C VAL A 284 -24.31 33.61 31.28
N MET A 285 -24.35 32.46 30.58
CA MET A 285 -23.73 32.31 29.26
C MET A 285 -24.73 32.48 28.12
N GLU A 286 -26.03 32.31 28.37
CA GLU A 286 -27.08 32.60 27.39
C GLU A 286 -27.19 34.11 27.10
N GLU A 287 -27.27 34.96 28.13
CA GLU A 287 -27.31 36.43 27.98
C GLU A 287 -26.09 36.97 27.21
N LYS A 288 -24.92 36.34 27.41
CA LYS A 288 -23.69 36.78 26.73
C LYS A 288 -23.61 36.30 25.28
N TRP A 289 -24.25 35.18 24.96
CA TRP A 289 -24.34 34.69 23.58
C TRP A 289 -25.20 35.60 22.70
N GLU A 290 -26.17 36.31 23.29
CA GLU A 290 -27.01 37.29 22.57
C GLU A 290 -26.17 38.33 21.80
N LEU A 291 -25.00 38.71 22.32
CA LEU A 291 -24.07 39.61 21.63
C LEU A 291 -23.56 39.05 20.30
N ILE A 292 -23.38 37.72 20.19
CA ILE A 292 -22.97 37.04 18.95
C ILE A 292 -24.14 37.01 17.96
N GLU A 293 -25.37 36.77 18.44
CA GLU A 293 -26.56 36.79 17.58
C GLU A 293 -26.83 38.20 17.03
N ILE A 294 -26.66 39.24 17.85
CA ILE A 294 -26.72 40.64 17.43
C ILE A 294 -25.65 40.94 16.37
N LEU A 295 -24.41 40.46 16.57
CA LEU A 295 -23.35 40.64 15.59
C LEU A 295 -23.69 39.94 14.26
N TRP A 296 -24.18 38.70 14.30
CA TRP A 296 -24.58 37.97 13.10
C TRP A 296 -25.63 38.73 12.30
N ASN A 297 -26.68 39.24 12.96
CA ASN A 297 -27.74 40.03 12.31
C ASN A 297 -27.18 41.34 11.72
N LYS A 298 -26.36 42.08 12.49
CA LYS A 298 -25.71 43.31 12.02
C LYS A 298 -24.87 43.06 10.76
N LEU A 299 -24.05 42.01 10.77
CA LEU A 299 -23.24 41.66 9.60
C LEU A 299 -24.14 41.31 8.41
N ASN A 300 -25.17 40.49 8.62
CA ASN A 300 -26.10 40.13 7.56
C ASN A 300 -26.83 41.36 6.95
N ASP A 301 -27.10 42.40 7.75
CA ASP A 301 -27.73 43.63 7.25
C ASP A 301 -26.75 44.56 6.50
N ILE A 302 -25.45 44.52 6.82
CA ILE A 302 -24.43 45.37 6.21
C ILE A 302 -24.10 44.93 4.78
N PHE A 303 -24.08 43.62 4.52
CA PHE A 303 -23.77 43.10 3.19
C PHE A 303 -24.98 43.21 2.25
N GLU A 304 -24.71 43.41 0.95
CA GLU A 304 -25.77 43.51 -0.06
C GLU A 304 -26.73 42.31 0.02
N PRO A 305 -28.03 42.46 -0.31
CA PRO A 305 -29.01 41.38 -0.19
C PRO A 305 -28.62 40.07 -0.88
N SER A 306 -27.86 40.15 -1.98
CA SER A 306 -27.29 38.99 -2.68
C SER A 306 -26.28 38.23 -1.82
N HIS A 307 -25.53 38.90 -0.95
CA HIS A 307 -24.43 38.39 -0.13
C HIS A 307 -24.84 37.94 1.28
N GLN A 308 -26.14 37.97 1.60
CA GLN A 308 -26.68 37.60 2.91
C GLN A 308 -26.67 36.08 3.15
N CYS A 309 -26.33 35.67 4.37
CA CYS A 309 -26.45 34.28 4.79
C CYS A 309 -27.82 34.05 5.44
N LYS A 310 -28.54 33.02 5.00
CA LYS A 310 -29.77 32.60 5.68
C LYS A 310 -29.44 31.60 6.78
N ARG A 311 -29.75 31.93 8.03
CA ARG A 311 -29.61 31.00 9.16
C ARG A 311 -30.99 30.60 9.67
N LYS A 312 -31.22 29.29 9.77
CA LYS A 312 -32.31 28.72 10.57
C LYS A 312 -31.67 28.14 11.82
N VAL A 313 -31.93 28.74 12.96
CA VAL A 313 -31.45 28.19 14.23
C VAL A 313 -32.20 26.89 14.46
N THR A 314 -31.46 25.79 14.62
CA THR A 314 -32.04 24.47 14.88
C THR A 314 -31.47 23.96 16.19
N GLU A 315 -32.33 23.61 17.15
CA GLU A 315 -31.91 23.03 18.43
C GLU A 315 -31.49 21.58 18.22
N LYS A 316 -30.25 21.40 17.74
CA LYS A 316 -29.62 20.10 17.51
C LYS A 316 -28.44 19.96 18.47
N ASN A 317 -28.18 18.73 18.91
CA ASN A 317 -27.08 18.50 19.85
C ASN A 317 -25.71 18.70 19.16
N ALA A 318 -24.68 18.98 19.94
CA ALA A 318 -23.34 19.29 19.41
C ALA A 318 -22.73 18.17 18.55
N LEU A 319 -23.00 16.90 18.90
CA LEU A 319 -22.47 15.76 18.16
C LEU A 319 -23.10 15.66 16.74
N GLU A 320 -24.39 15.93 16.63
CA GLU A 320 -25.13 15.95 15.36
C GLU A 320 -24.61 17.03 14.41
N ILE A 321 -24.45 18.25 14.95
CA ILE A 321 -23.92 19.38 14.18
C ILE A 321 -22.53 19.03 13.66
N LYS A 322 -21.66 18.46 14.50
CA LYS A 322 -20.32 18.04 14.10
C LYS A 322 -20.33 16.99 12.98
N LYS A 323 -21.19 15.97 13.08
CA LYS A 323 -21.34 14.96 12.02
C LYS A 323 -21.80 15.60 10.71
N ARG A 324 -22.79 16.49 10.76
CA ARG A 324 -23.27 17.23 9.59
C ARG A 324 -22.19 18.12 8.98
N MET A 325 -21.40 18.82 9.80
CA MET A 325 -20.27 19.63 9.34
C MET A 325 -19.23 18.79 8.61
N ASP A 326 -18.85 17.64 9.16
CA ASP A 326 -17.89 16.73 8.54
C ASP A 326 -18.37 16.24 7.17
N LEU A 327 -19.66 15.83 7.07
CA LEU A 327 -20.27 15.41 5.82
C LEU A 327 -20.33 16.54 4.79
N MET A 328 -20.70 17.73 5.22
CA MET A 328 -20.75 18.92 4.38
C MET A 328 -19.37 19.27 3.80
N VAL A 329 -18.33 19.25 4.64
CA VAL A 329 -16.95 19.53 4.19
C VAL A 329 -16.53 18.55 3.11
N TYR A 330 -16.84 17.26 3.31
CA TYR A 330 -16.58 16.26 2.30
C TYR A 330 -17.31 16.57 0.98
N CYS A 331 -18.61 16.82 1.02
CA CYS A 331 -19.40 16.99 -0.20
C CYS A 331 -19.04 18.24 -1.00
N VAL A 332 -18.77 19.37 -0.33
CA VAL A 332 -18.31 20.59 -1.00
C VAL A 332 -16.94 20.37 -1.64
N ASN A 333 -16.01 19.72 -0.93
CA ASN A 333 -14.69 19.40 -1.48
C ASN A 333 -14.79 18.38 -2.64
N ARG A 334 -15.68 17.39 -2.53
CA ARG A 334 -15.96 16.41 -3.60
C ARG A 334 -16.41 17.11 -4.86
N ASN A 335 -17.38 18.01 -4.76
CA ASN A 335 -17.89 18.77 -5.92
C ASN A 335 -16.78 19.63 -6.54
N TYR A 336 -15.97 20.30 -5.72
CA TYR A 336 -14.80 21.04 -6.22
C TYR A 336 -13.82 20.16 -7.03
N PHE A 337 -13.47 18.97 -6.53
CA PHE A 337 -12.60 18.05 -7.29
C PHE A 337 -13.29 17.43 -8.50
N LYS A 338 -14.60 17.25 -8.44
CA LYS A 338 -15.43 16.82 -9.58
C LYS A 338 -15.30 17.83 -10.71
N ASP A 339 -15.51 19.11 -10.43
CA ASP A 339 -15.43 20.20 -11.40
C ASP A 339 -14.03 20.33 -12.01
N LEU A 340 -12.98 20.16 -11.19
CA LEU A 340 -11.59 20.11 -11.67
C LEU A 340 -11.35 18.91 -12.61
N CYS A 341 -11.90 17.75 -12.27
CA CYS A 341 -11.82 16.55 -13.11
C CYS A 341 -12.57 16.77 -14.44
N GLU A 342 -13.81 17.25 -14.40
CA GLU A 342 -14.61 17.58 -15.58
C GLU A 342 -13.91 18.62 -16.47
N THR A 343 -13.35 19.67 -15.87
CA THR A 343 -12.53 20.67 -16.60
C THR A 343 -11.30 20.03 -17.23
N GLY A 344 -10.64 19.12 -16.52
CA GLY A 344 -9.52 18.34 -17.04
C GLY A 344 -9.91 17.49 -18.24
N ILE A 345 -11.07 16.84 -18.18
CA ILE A 345 -11.64 16.02 -19.28
C ILE A 345 -11.93 16.89 -20.49
N ASN A 346 -12.68 17.98 -20.29
CA ASN A 346 -13.08 18.91 -21.36
C ASN A 346 -11.88 19.56 -22.06
N SER A 347 -10.78 19.78 -21.32
CA SER A 347 -9.55 20.36 -21.86
C SER A 347 -8.52 19.33 -22.33
N GLU A 348 -8.78 18.03 -22.15
CA GLU A 348 -7.84 16.93 -22.37
C GLU A 348 -6.49 17.10 -21.63
N THR A 349 -6.46 17.86 -20.54
CA THR A 349 -5.24 18.13 -19.77
C THR A 349 -5.40 17.72 -18.32
N ASN A 350 -4.36 17.11 -17.75
CA ASN A 350 -4.32 16.75 -16.32
C ASN A 350 -5.50 15.88 -15.82
N VAL A 351 -6.24 15.19 -16.71
CA VAL A 351 -7.35 14.27 -16.38
C VAL A 351 -6.93 13.29 -15.30
N ASN A 352 -5.83 12.57 -15.54
CA ASN A 352 -5.29 11.59 -14.60
C ASN A 352 -4.99 12.20 -13.23
N LYS A 353 -4.57 13.46 -13.17
CA LYS A 353 -4.25 14.12 -11.90
C LYS A 353 -5.53 14.44 -11.12
N TYR A 354 -6.45 15.20 -11.72
CA TYR A 354 -7.63 15.70 -11.01
C TYR A 354 -8.64 14.60 -10.69
N CYS A 355 -8.86 13.68 -11.64
CA CYS A 355 -9.80 12.58 -11.43
C CYS A 355 -9.26 11.51 -10.46
N SER A 356 -7.93 11.33 -10.37
CA SER A 356 -7.34 10.48 -9.31
C SER A 356 -7.54 11.10 -7.92
N LEU A 357 -7.35 12.41 -7.79
CA LEU A 357 -7.60 13.13 -6.52
C LEU A 357 -9.07 13.02 -6.10
N PHE A 358 -10.00 13.12 -7.05
CA PHE A 358 -11.43 12.88 -6.79
C PHE A 358 -11.70 11.46 -6.26
N ASN A 359 -11.16 10.43 -6.92
CA ASN A 359 -11.32 9.05 -6.48
C ASN A 359 -10.72 8.81 -5.10
N GLU A 360 -9.53 9.32 -4.84
CA GLU A 360 -8.88 9.17 -3.54
C GLU A 360 -9.68 9.84 -2.41
N LEU A 361 -10.20 11.05 -2.66
CA LEU A 361 -11.05 11.76 -1.71
C LEU A 361 -12.33 10.96 -1.41
N THR A 362 -13.01 10.47 -2.45
CA THR A 362 -14.28 9.72 -2.31
C THR A 362 -14.04 8.36 -1.63
N ASP A 363 -13.02 7.60 -2.02
CA ASP A 363 -12.66 6.31 -1.41
C ASP A 363 -12.30 6.45 0.08
N THR A 364 -11.50 7.46 0.42
CA THR A 364 -11.09 7.66 1.81
C THR A 364 -12.28 8.05 2.68
N ASN A 365 -13.10 8.98 2.22
CA ASN A 365 -14.24 9.44 2.99
C ASN A 365 -15.33 8.36 3.07
N TYR A 366 -15.56 7.58 2.03
CA TYR A 366 -16.43 6.39 2.10
C TYR A 366 -15.98 5.47 3.24
N THR A 367 -14.69 5.16 3.33
CA THR A 367 -14.15 4.32 4.40
C THR A 367 -14.34 4.96 5.78
N LYS A 368 -14.10 6.27 5.91
CA LYS A 368 -14.33 7.02 7.17
C LYS A 368 -15.80 6.95 7.59
N PHE A 369 -16.72 7.40 6.73
CA PHE A 369 -18.15 7.51 7.06
C PHE A 369 -18.82 6.15 7.26
N SER A 370 -18.40 5.11 6.53
CA SER A 370 -18.89 3.74 6.73
C SER A 370 -18.49 3.18 8.09
N ASN A 371 -17.26 3.44 8.53
CA ASN A 371 -16.79 2.97 9.85
C ASN A 371 -17.43 3.75 11.01
N GLU A 372 -17.64 5.05 10.84
CA GLU A 372 -18.28 5.92 11.84
C GLU A 372 -19.80 5.70 11.93
N ASN A 373 -20.45 5.29 10.84
CA ASN A 373 -21.90 5.08 10.74
C ASN A 373 -22.20 3.65 10.27
N LYS A 374 -21.88 2.67 11.13
CA LYS A 374 -22.12 1.23 10.88
C LYS A 374 -23.58 0.91 10.56
N CYS A 375 -24.50 1.71 11.10
CA CYS A 375 -25.90 1.66 10.78
C CYS A 375 -26.49 3.08 10.76
N ILE A 376 -27.57 3.27 9.99
CA ILE A 376 -28.37 4.48 9.96
C ILE A 376 -29.54 4.27 10.91
N ASP A 377 -29.67 5.11 11.94
CA ASP A 377 -30.83 5.04 12.82
C ASP A 377 -32.09 5.50 12.04
N ASP A 378 -33.23 4.87 12.32
CA ASP A 378 -34.52 5.43 11.90
C ASP A 378 -34.67 6.74 12.69
N THR A 379 -34.27 7.84 12.07
CA THR A 379 -34.31 9.14 12.72
C THR A 379 -35.77 9.49 13.01
N LEU A 380 -36.08 9.84 14.27
CA LEU A 380 -37.33 10.55 14.63
C LEU A 380 -37.36 11.99 14.03
N ASP A 381 -36.37 12.33 13.21
CA ASP A 381 -36.15 13.64 12.62
C ASP A 381 -36.64 13.63 11.16
N PRO A 382 -37.77 14.29 10.84
CA PRO A 382 -38.36 14.25 9.51
C PRO A 382 -37.43 14.76 8.39
N ASP A 383 -36.41 15.55 8.73
CA ASP A 383 -35.46 16.14 7.78
C ASP A 383 -34.13 15.36 7.66
N ASN A 384 -33.96 14.27 8.41
CA ASN A 384 -32.75 13.45 8.41
C ASN A 384 -31.44 14.25 8.57
N TYR A 385 -31.45 15.24 9.48
CA TYR A 385 -30.46 16.32 9.57
C TYR A 385 -29.00 15.83 9.70
N ARG A 386 -28.78 14.67 10.33
CA ARG A 386 -27.44 14.12 10.53
C ARG A 386 -26.83 13.56 9.26
N TYR A 387 -27.66 13.01 8.38
CA TYR A 387 -27.25 12.14 7.30
C TYR A 387 -27.41 12.79 5.93
N ASN A 388 -28.17 13.89 5.82
CA ASN A 388 -28.39 14.62 4.58
C ASN A 388 -27.94 16.09 4.69
N VAL A 389 -27.10 16.55 3.75
CA VAL A 389 -26.72 17.97 3.63
C VAL A 389 -27.42 18.63 2.43
N PHE A 390 -27.38 17.97 1.27
CA PHE A 390 -28.03 18.35 0.01
C PHE A 390 -28.48 17.08 -0.74
N GLU A 391 -29.21 17.22 -1.85
CA GLU A 391 -29.84 16.09 -2.58
C GLU A 391 -28.84 14.98 -2.99
N ASP A 392 -27.61 15.33 -3.39
CA ASP A 392 -26.55 14.41 -3.80
C ASP A 392 -25.51 14.14 -2.69
N CYS A 393 -25.82 14.53 -1.45
CA CYS A 393 -24.96 14.41 -0.29
C CYS A 393 -25.77 13.85 0.89
N ASP A 394 -26.08 12.56 0.80
CA ASP A 394 -26.93 11.81 1.70
C ASP A 394 -26.35 10.43 2.03
N LEU A 395 -26.05 10.16 3.30
CA LEU A 395 -25.52 8.87 3.76
C LEU A 395 -26.56 7.72 3.67
N ASN A 396 -27.85 8.02 3.43
CA ASN A 396 -28.84 7.02 3.05
C ASN A 396 -28.63 6.51 1.61
N ASN A 397 -27.79 7.19 0.83
CA ASN A 397 -27.39 6.77 -0.51
C ASN A 397 -25.87 6.87 -0.65
N MET A 398 -25.19 5.86 -0.11
CA MET A 398 -23.72 5.81 -0.06
C MET A 398 -23.09 5.82 -1.46
N ALA A 399 -23.72 5.19 -2.46
CA ALA A 399 -23.20 5.14 -3.82
C ALA A 399 -23.24 6.52 -4.51
N VAL A 400 -24.34 7.26 -4.34
CA VAL A 400 -24.46 8.63 -4.88
C VAL A 400 -23.57 9.62 -4.14
N THR A 401 -23.46 9.46 -2.82
CA THR A 401 -22.64 10.35 -1.99
C THR A 401 -21.15 10.14 -2.21
N PHE A 402 -20.71 8.90 -2.41
CA PHE A 402 -19.31 8.51 -2.64
C PHE A 402 -19.09 7.88 -4.02
N PRO A 403 -19.35 8.62 -5.12
CA PRO A 403 -19.24 8.10 -6.46
C PRO A 403 -17.79 7.78 -6.82
N LYS A 404 -17.60 6.98 -7.89
CA LYS A 404 -16.28 6.70 -8.46
C LYS A 404 -16.15 7.27 -9.86
N PHE A 405 -14.95 7.68 -10.21
CA PHE A 405 -14.58 8.01 -11.58
C PHE A 405 -13.95 6.82 -12.29
N ASN A 406 -14.48 6.45 -13.45
CA ASN A 406 -13.98 5.36 -14.28
C ASN A 406 -13.09 5.91 -15.42
N PHE A 407 -11.78 5.67 -15.32
CA PHE A 407 -10.81 6.11 -16.34
C PHE A 407 -10.97 5.47 -17.73
N LYS A 408 -11.72 4.37 -17.86
CA LYS A 408 -11.96 3.73 -19.16
C LYS A 408 -13.08 4.41 -19.93
N THR A 409 -14.14 4.81 -19.23
CA THR A 409 -15.31 5.48 -19.82
C THR A 409 -15.23 7.00 -19.69
N ASN A 410 -14.34 7.51 -18.83
CA ASN A 410 -14.25 8.91 -18.41
C ASN A 410 -15.55 9.45 -17.80
N GLU A 411 -16.23 8.62 -17.02
CA GLU A 411 -17.53 8.94 -16.43
C GLU A 411 -17.53 8.71 -14.91
N PHE A 412 -18.40 9.44 -14.22
CA PHE A 412 -18.70 9.21 -12.82
C PHE A 412 -19.78 8.13 -12.68
N VAL A 413 -19.54 7.18 -11.78
CA VAL A 413 -20.40 6.03 -11.47
C VAL A 413 -21.03 6.28 -10.10
N TYR A 414 -22.36 6.32 -10.07
CA TYR A 414 -23.17 6.67 -8.90
C TYR A 414 -23.93 5.47 -8.30
N ASP A 415 -23.76 4.28 -8.88
CA ASP A 415 -24.42 3.02 -8.55
C ASP A 415 -23.41 1.87 -8.39
N ASP A 416 -22.15 2.19 -8.07
CA ASP A 416 -21.08 1.20 -7.91
C ASP A 416 -21.36 0.27 -6.72
N GLU A 417 -21.43 -1.04 -6.99
CA GLU A 417 -21.77 -2.09 -6.01
C GLU A 417 -20.81 -2.17 -4.81
N SER A 418 -19.59 -1.63 -4.91
CA SER A 418 -18.66 -1.61 -3.77
C SER A 418 -18.97 -0.52 -2.74
N ARG A 419 -19.85 0.43 -3.08
CA ARG A 419 -20.38 1.45 -2.16
C ARG A 419 -21.61 0.90 -1.46
N ILE A 420 -21.35 0.00 -0.52
CA ILE A 420 -22.39 -0.73 0.20
C ILE A 420 -23.17 0.26 1.07
N GLN A 421 -24.49 0.19 0.98
CA GLN A 421 -25.38 0.98 1.81
C GLN A 421 -25.29 0.51 3.27
N SER A 422 -25.19 1.45 4.21
CA SER A 422 -25.24 1.13 5.64
C SER A 422 -26.59 0.53 6.02
N GLU A 423 -26.57 -0.51 6.87
CA GLU A 423 -27.78 -1.16 7.37
C GLU A 423 -28.58 -0.22 8.29
N LYS A 424 -29.86 -0.51 8.51
CA LYS A 424 -30.64 0.18 9.53
C LYS A 424 -30.22 -0.27 10.92
N CYS A 425 -30.12 0.67 11.87
CA CYS A 425 -29.85 0.30 13.25
C CYS A 425 -31.03 -0.52 13.81
N PRO A 426 -30.79 -1.55 14.64
CA PRO A 426 -31.85 -2.31 15.26
C PRO A 426 -32.78 -1.38 16.04
N SER A 427 -34.08 -1.47 15.76
CA SER A 427 -35.10 -0.78 16.53
C SER A 427 -35.03 -1.25 17.99
N THR A 428 -35.20 -0.35 18.96
CA THR A 428 -35.20 -0.70 20.40
C THR A 428 -36.29 -1.71 20.78
N SER A 429 -37.29 -1.94 19.92
CA SER A 429 -38.30 -2.99 20.06
C SER A 429 -37.79 -4.40 19.75
N ASP A 430 -36.72 -4.56 18.96
CA ASP A 430 -36.18 -5.87 18.55
C ASP A 430 -35.25 -6.48 19.61
N LEU A 431 -34.86 -5.71 20.63
CA LEU A 431 -34.08 -6.18 21.78
C LEU A 431 -34.95 -6.89 22.85
N ILE A 432 -36.28 -6.86 22.72
CA ILE A 432 -37.21 -7.47 23.69
C ILE A 432 -37.66 -8.88 23.24
N VAL A 433 -37.50 -9.24 21.96
CA VAL A 433 -37.90 -10.56 21.45
C VAL A 433 -36.65 -11.39 21.14
N GLY A 434 -35.91 -11.73 22.19
CA GLY A 434 -34.70 -12.54 22.10
C GLY A 434 -34.47 -13.31 23.39
N ASP A 435 -35.23 -14.41 23.51
CA ASP A 435 -35.08 -15.56 24.41
C ASP A 435 -33.93 -15.52 25.45
N ALA A 436 -34.29 -15.28 26.71
CA ALA A 436 -33.56 -15.78 27.86
C ALA A 436 -34.56 -16.05 28.99
N GLY A 437 -35.14 -17.25 28.96
CA GLY A 437 -35.65 -17.88 30.17
C GLY A 437 -34.51 -18.01 31.18
N ILE A 438 -34.50 -17.12 32.18
CA ILE A 438 -33.76 -17.33 33.42
C ILE A 438 -34.73 -17.10 34.57
N ASP A 439 -35.09 -18.23 35.15
CA ASP A 439 -35.71 -18.42 36.45
C ASP A 439 -34.94 -17.61 37.51
N VAL A 440 -35.57 -16.58 38.09
CA VAL A 440 -35.06 -15.91 39.29
C VAL A 440 -36.12 -16.03 40.37
N GLY A 441 -35.90 -17.00 41.25
CA GLY A 441 -36.62 -17.14 42.50
C GLY A 441 -36.47 -15.90 43.39
N GLY A 442 -37.60 -15.51 43.96
CA GLY A 442 -37.83 -14.75 45.18
C GLY A 442 -36.73 -13.82 45.71
N ALA A 443 -37.02 -12.52 45.64
CA ALA A 443 -36.81 -11.62 46.76
C ALA A 443 -37.79 -10.44 46.65
N ASP A 444 -38.72 -10.37 47.59
CA ASP A 444 -39.61 -9.25 47.82
C ASP A 444 -38.81 -7.96 48.05
N VAL A 445 -39.05 -6.93 47.24
CA VAL A 445 -38.75 -5.55 47.60
C VAL A 445 -39.91 -4.68 47.13
N ASP A 446 -40.75 -4.30 48.09
CA ASP A 446 -41.73 -3.22 48.00
C ASP A 446 -41.04 -1.91 47.61
N VAL A 447 -41.46 -1.31 46.48
CA VAL A 447 -41.33 0.13 46.26
C VAL A 447 -42.59 0.64 45.56
N ASP A 448 -43.30 1.52 46.26
CA ASP A 448 -44.51 2.22 45.85
C ASP A 448 -44.38 2.92 44.48
N LEU A 449 -45.32 2.64 43.58
CA LEU A 449 -45.61 3.42 42.37
C LEU A 449 -46.74 4.43 42.67
N PRO A 450 -46.61 5.71 42.28
CA PRO A 450 -47.79 6.55 42.13
C PRO A 450 -48.51 6.21 40.82
N LYS A 451 -49.79 5.88 40.94
CA LYS A 451 -50.77 5.74 39.86
C LYS A 451 -50.82 7.00 38.98
N VAL A 452 -50.74 6.80 37.67
CA VAL A 452 -51.34 7.70 36.69
C VAL A 452 -52.21 6.83 35.78
N ASP A 453 -53.53 7.01 35.93
CA ASP A 453 -54.56 6.42 35.09
C ASP A 453 -54.45 6.98 33.67
N VAL A 454 -54.32 6.10 32.67
CA VAL A 454 -54.65 6.47 31.28
C VAL A 454 -55.64 5.44 30.74
N ASP A 455 -56.76 6.01 30.31
CA ASP A 455 -58.00 5.38 29.92
C ASP A 455 -57.84 4.44 28.71
N LEU A 456 -58.54 3.31 28.79
CA LEU A 456 -58.66 2.29 27.75
C LEU A 456 -59.66 2.74 26.68
N GLY A 457 -59.20 2.84 25.43
CA GLY A 457 -60.05 2.83 24.24
C GLY A 457 -60.00 1.47 23.54
N VAL A 458 -61.02 0.65 23.76
CA VAL A 458 -61.39 -0.58 23.02
C VAL A 458 -62.11 -0.16 21.72
N ALA A 459 -61.82 -0.66 20.51
CA ALA A 459 -62.17 -1.94 19.85
C ALA A 459 -61.54 -1.86 18.43
N ASP A 460 -61.32 -2.90 17.62
CA ASP A 460 -62.18 -4.04 17.30
C ASP A 460 -61.39 -5.12 16.52
N ASP A 461 -61.89 -6.34 16.58
CA ASP A 461 -61.28 -7.64 16.24
C ASP A 461 -61.34 -8.03 14.75
N GLY A 462 -60.41 -8.90 14.33
CA GLY A 462 -60.61 -9.87 13.22
C GLY A 462 -59.39 -10.13 12.30
N PRO A 463 -59.30 -11.32 11.68
CA PRO A 463 -58.79 -12.54 12.32
C PRO A 463 -57.47 -13.06 11.72
N VAL A 464 -56.86 -13.97 12.47
CA VAL A 464 -55.69 -14.82 12.19
C VAL A 464 -55.69 -15.47 10.80
N ILE A 465 -54.55 -15.40 10.10
CA ILE A 465 -54.04 -16.48 9.24
C ILE A 465 -52.54 -16.65 9.50
N LEU A 466 -52.19 -17.73 10.20
CA LEU A 466 -50.87 -18.34 10.16
C LEU A 466 -50.79 -19.14 8.86
N ASP A 467 -49.97 -18.69 7.92
CA ASP A 467 -49.49 -19.57 6.86
C ASP A 467 -47.97 -19.66 6.93
N SER A 468 -47.54 -20.91 7.01
CA SER A 468 -46.18 -21.37 7.11
C SER A 468 -45.69 -21.61 5.68
N ASP A 469 -44.59 -20.99 5.26
CA ASP A 469 -43.83 -21.50 4.12
C ASP A 469 -42.43 -21.97 4.57
N PRO A 470 -42.15 -23.28 4.50
CA PRO A 470 -40.89 -23.87 4.88
C PRO A 470 -39.92 -23.84 3.69
N ASN A 471 -38.81 -23.10 3.80
CA ASN A 471 -37.49 -23.47 3.26
C ASN A 471 -36.45 -22.34 3.44
N LYS A 472 -35.69 -22.37 4.54
CA LYS A 472 -34.23 -22.29 4.41
C LYS A 472 -33.51 -22.80 5.65
N ILE A 473 -32.68 -23.80 5.38
CA ILE A 473 -31.87 -24.60 6.28
C ILE A 473 -30.87 -23.69 7.03
N ILE A 474 -30.99 -23.67 8.36
CA ILE A 474 -29.90 -23.29 9.26
C ILE A 474 -29.02 -24.53 9.41
N LEU A 475 -27.78 -24.45 8.92
CA LEU A 475 -26.70 -25.29 9.45
C LEU A 475 -25.72 -24.37 10.15
N ALA A 476 -25.88 -24.29 11.47
CA ALA A 476 -24.86 -23.78 12.37
C ALA A 476 -23.62 -24.69 12.27
N ALA A 477 -22.46 -24.09 12.02
CA ALA A 477 -21.17 -24.74 12.25
C ALA A 477 -20.25 -23.75 12.95
N HIS A 478 -20.19 -23.91 14.28
CA HIS A 478 -19.10 -23.41 15.11
C HIS A 478 -17.77 -23.99 14.59
N HIS A 479 -16.85 -23.12 14.16
CA HIS A 479 -15.47 -23.53 13.96
C HIS A 479 -14.66 -23.22 15.21
N ALA A 480 -14.50 -24.27 16.02
CA ALA A 480 -13.41 -24.41 16.97
C ALA A 480 -12.09 -24.63 16.21
N SER A 481 -11.03 -23.96 16.65
CA SER A 481 -9.64 -24.20 16.21
C SER A 481 -9.20 -25.63 16.51
N PRO A 482 -8.49 -26.31 15.60
CA PRO A 482 -7.67 -27.44 15.96
C PRO A 482 -6.17 -27.10 15.92
N VAL A 483 -5.56 -27.43 17.05
CA VAL A 483 -4.16 -27.74 17.28
C VAL A 483 -3.58 -28.62 16.16
N GLN A 484 -2.39 -28.28 15.67
CA GLN A 484 -1.69 -29.06 14.65
C GLN A 484 -0.65 -30.00 15.28
N SER A 485 -0.91 -31.30 15.16
CA SER A 485 -0.01 -32.39 15.54
C SER A 485 0.90 -32.81 14.38
N SER A 486 2.15 -33.10 14.76
CA SER A 486 3.19 -33.86 14.08
C SER A 486 2.70 -35.15 13.37
N ILE A 487 3.33 -35.51 12.24
CA ILE A 487 3.91 -36.84 11.97
C ILE A 487 4.83 -36.80 10.72
N ASP A 488 5.98 -37.45 10.87
CA ASP A 488 7.02 -37.82 9.89
C ASP A 488 6.53 -38.64 8.68
N ASN A 489 7.23 -38.49 7.54
CA ASN A 489 7.90 -39.60 6.84
C ASN A 489 8.62 -39.17 5.55
N GLY A 490 9.83 -39.72 5.34
CA GLY A 490 10.23 -40.21 4.00
C GLY A 490 11.33 -39.46 3.24
N THR A 491 12.56 -39.82 3.56
CA THR A 491 13.85 -39.60 2.85
C THR A 491 13.81 -39.41 1.32
N SER A 492 14.25 -38.23 0.87
CA SER A 492 14.73 -37.96 -0.49
C SER A 492 16.15 -37.38 -0.41
N LYS A 493 17.10 -37.98 -1.15
CA LYS A 493 18.53 -37.66 -1.12
C LYS A 493 18.78 -36.21 -1.55
N SER A 494 19.33 -35.39 -0.65
CA SER A 494 19.77 -34.03 -0.95
C SER A 494 21.09 -34.03 -1.74
N ILE A 495 21.06 -33.51 -2.96
CA ILE A 495 22.26 -33.07 -3.68
C ILE A 495 22.62 -31.67 -3.14
N TYR A 496 23.79 -31.56 -2.53
CA TYR A 496 24.31 -30.29 -2.01
C TYR A 496 24.74 -29.37 -3.17
N TYR A 497 24.08 -28.22 -3.31
CA TYR A 497 24.63 -27.06 -4.04
C TYR A 497 25.35 -26.17 -3.02
N SER A 498 26.67 -26.31 -2.93
CA SER A 498 27.54 -25.39 -2.20
C SER A 498 28.17 -24.42 -3.18
N GLY A 499 27.70 -23.17 -3.21
CA GLY A 499 28.27 -22.18 -4.13
C GLY A 499 27.61 -20.81 -4.21
N LEU A 500 27.20 -20.21 -3.09
CA LEU A 500 26.95 -18.76 -3.02
C LEU A 500 27.55 -18.21 -1.72
N SER A 501 28.78 -17.72 -1.83
CA SER A 501 29.45 -17.00 -0.75
C SER A 501 28.83 -15.62 -0.60
N LEU A 502 28.14 -15.40 0.52
CA LEU A 502 27.85 -14.10 1.10
C LEU A 502 29.14 -13.28 1.21
N SER A 503 29.32 -12.26 0.37
CA SER A 503 30.05 -11.01 0.67
C SER A 503 30.16 -10.16 -0.58
N GLY A 504 29.60 -8.95 -0.54
CA GLY A 504 30.06 -7.87 -1.42
C GLY A 504 28.99 -7.00 -2.05
N VAL A 505 28.18 -6.29 -1.26
CA VAL A 505 27.64 -4.99 -1.69
C VAL A 505 27.55 -4.05 -0.48
N PHE A 506 28.58 -3.21 -0.30
CA PHE A 506 28.45 -1.94 0.41
C PHE A 506 28.15 -0.88 -0.67
N PHE A 507 26.96 -0.29 -0.67
CA PHE A 507 26.72 0.95 -1.42
C PHE A 507 26.86 2.13 -0.45
N THR A 508 27.95 2.88 -0.61
CA THR A 508 28.08 4.22 -0.06
C THR A 508 27.30 5.19 -0.95
N SER A 509 26.30 5.83 -0.38
CA SER A 509 25.55 6.93 -0.97
C SER A 509 26.48 8.11 -1.23
N MET A 510 26.71 8.48 -2.49
CA MET A 510 27.32 9.77 -2.83
C MET A 510 26.38 10.52 -3.77
N VAL A 511 25.72 11.52 -3.19
CA VAL A 511 24.93 12.54 -3.86
C VAL A 511 25.89 13.40 -4.68
N LEU A 512 25.67 13.46 -5.99
CA LEU A 512 26.26 14.49 -6.85
C LEU A 512 25.12 15.27 -7.51
N TYR A 513 24.79 16.42 -6.89
CA TYR A 513 24.26 17.56 -7.61
C TYR A 513 25.32 18.05 -8.59
N LYS A 514 24.93 18.34 -9.83
CA LYS A 514 25.78 19.11 -10.74
C LYS A 514 24.97 20.28 -11.32
N VAL A 515 25.52 21.46 -11.10
CA VAL A 515 25.23 22.72 -11.81
C VAL A 515 25.85 22.66 -13.20
#